data_AF-A0AA37GDJ6-F1
#
_entry.id   AF-A0AA37GDJ6-F1
#
_cell.length_a   1.000
_cell.length_b   1.000
_cell.length_c   1.000
_cell.angle_alpha   90.00
_cell.angle_beta   90.00
_cell.angle_gamma   90.00
#
_symmetry.space_group_name_H-M   'P 1'
#
loop_
_entity.id
_entity.type
_entity.pdbx_description
1 polymer ?
#
loop_
_entity_poly.entity_id
_entity_poly.type
_entity_poly.pdbx_seq_one_letter_code
_entity_poly.pdbx_strand_id
1 'polypeptide(L)'
;MLPRPWIKDSMDSLLATLSRAKRDLKHEISAWQAVAVQLVLAYAQEEDKQEACLNSIKQVLSVVKDSNLVPWDVVHLSAQIQATLYSLRILAQVLDLMYEIKAEKPVQGSKQLRELLATLPPLTEYPSVNGTIVLLASMKANNALAKITAELNLPEEALLPSKESKGQKKKRKKTIETEPGTRPQKKMSSNPFDILGVE
;
A
#
# COMPACT_ATOMS: atom_id res chain seq x y z
N MET A 1 -19.80 29.65 -13.57
CA MET A 1 -18.81 28.97 -14.45
C MET A 1 -19.28 27.54 -14.68
N LEU A 2 -19.30 27.05 -15.93
CA LEU A 2 -19.59 25.62 -16.18
C LEU A 2 -18.44 24.76 -15.62
N PRO A 3 -18.71 23.55 -15.11
CA PRO A 3 -17.64 22.62 -14.73
C PRO A 3 -16.73 22.39 -15.93
N ARG A 4 -15.42 22.43 -15.73
CA ARG A 4 -14.47 22.14 -16.80
C ARG A 4 -14.74 20.71 -17.30
N PRO A 5 -14.74 20.45 -18.63
CA PRO A 5 -15.11 19.13 -19.17
C PRO A 5 -14.36 17.96 -18.54
N TRP A 6 -13.07 18.14 -18.25
CA TRP A 6 -12.24 17.11 -17.61
C TRP A 6 -12.74 16.69 -16.21
N ILE A 7 -13.42 17.58 -15.47
CA ILE A 7 -13.95 17.26 -14.12
C ILE A 7 -15.03 16.19 -14.23
N LYS A 8 -15.89 16.30 -15.26
CA LYS A 8 -16.91 15.29 -15.52
C LYS A 8 -16.24 13.95 -15.84
N ASP A 9 -15.30 13.94 -16.76
CA ASP A 9 -14.62 12.71 -17.19
C ASP A 9 -13.88 12.05 -16.01
N SER A 10 -13.22 12.85 -15.15
CA SER A 10 -12.59 12.36 -13.91
C SER A 10 -13.60 11.80 -12.92
N MET A 11 -14.77 12.44 -12.77
CA MET A 11 -15.82 11.95 -11.87
C MET A 11 -16.46 10.64 -12.37
N ASP A 12 -16.75 10.55 -13.66
CA ASP A 12 -17.33 9.35 -14.27
C ASP A 12 -16.32 8.19 -14.23
N SER A 13 -15.03 8.47 -14.50
CA SER A 13 -13.94 7.51 -14.36
C SER A 13 -13.80 7.02 -12.91
N LEU A 14 -13.76 7.94 -11.94
CA LEU A 14 -13.66 7.58 -10.52
C LEU A 14 -14.88 6.76 -10.06
N LEU A 15 -16.09 7.16 -10.45
CA LEU A 15 -17.31 6.42 -10.15
C LEU A 15 -17.24 4.99 -10.72
N ALA A 16 -16.81 4.84 -11.97
CA ALA A 16 -16.68 3.54 -12.63
C ALA A 16 -15.65 2.66 -11.90
N THR A 17 -14.47 3.20 -11.60
CA THR A 17 -13.38 2.49 -10.90
C THR A 17 -13.81 2.06 -9.49
N LEU A 18 -14.37 2.97 -8.69
CA LEU A 18 -14.81 2.65 -7.32
C LEU A 18 -15.97 1.66 -7.31
N SER A 19 -16.94 1.81 -8.23
CA SER A 19 -18.10 0.91 -8.31
C SER A 19 -17.68 -0.50 -8.72
N ARG A 20 -16.70 -0.63 -9.62
CA ARG A 20 -16.12 -1.90 -10.04
C ARG A 20 -15.35 -2.53 -8.89
N ALA A 21 -14.35 -1.83 -8.34
CA ALA A 21 -13.52 -2.32 -7.25
C ALA A 21 -14.36 -2.76 -6.04
N LYS A 22 -15.36 -1.96 -5.64
CA LYS A 22 -16.25 -2.31 -4.52
C LYS A 22 -17.10 -3.55 -4.81
N ARG A 23 -17.49 -3.78 -6.07
CA ARG A 23 -18.28 -4.95 -6.48
C ARG A 23 -17.44 -6.22 -6.48
N ASP A 24 -16.23 -6.14 -6.98
CA ASP A 24 -15.35 -7.31 -7.17
C ASP A 24 -14.70 -7.75 -5.84
N LEU A 25 -14.49 -6.79 -4.94
CA LEU A 25 -13.91 -6.95 -3.61
C LEU A 25 -14.97 -7.02 -2.50
N LYS A 26 -16.21 -7.42 -2.82
CA LYS A 26 -17.26 -7.65 -1.81
C LYS A 26 -16.80 -8.73 -0.82
N HIS A 27 -16.28 -8.28 0.32
CA HIS A 27 -15.97 -9.10 1.49
C HIS A 27 -16.72 -8.55 2.71
N GLU A 28 -17.15 -9.46 3.59
CA GLU A 28 -18.11 -9.21 4.68
C GLU A 28 -17.66 -8.18 5.73
N ILE A 29 -16.37 -7.82 5.78
CA ILE A 29 -15.83 -7.04 6.90
C ILE A 29 -15.23 -5.68 6.47
N SER A 30 -14.81 -5.49 5.21
CA SER A 30 -14.06 -4.27 4.86
C SER A 30 -13.89 -3.95 3.36
N ALA A 31 -14.95 -4.04 2.56
CA ALA A 31 -14.90 -3.76 1.11
C ALA A 31 -14.18 -2.44 0.75
N TRP A 32 -14.40 -1.36 1.51
CA TRP A 32 -13.74 -0.07 1.25
C TRP A 32 -12.24 -0.07 1.57
N GLN A 33 -11.80 -0.83 2.59
CA GLN A 33 -10.38 -0.95 2.87
C GLN A 33 -9.68 -1.73 1.75
N ALA A 34 -10.33 -2.76 1.20
CA ALA A 34 -9.82 -3.48 0.03
C ALA A 34 -9.76 -2.58 -1.22
N VAL A 35 -10.78 -1.74 -1.45
CA VAL A 35 -10.76 -0.72 -2.50
C VAL A 35 -9.59 0.25 -2.30
N ALA A 36 -9.34 0.69 -1.06
CA ALA A 36 -8.21 1.57 -0.78
C ALA A 36 -6.85 0.91 -1.08
N VAL A 37 -6.68 -0.39 -0.78
CA VAL A 37 -5.48 -1.14 -1.17
C VAL A 37 -5.31 -1.17 -2.69
N GLN A 38 -6.39 -1.44 -3.44
CA GLN A 38 -6.35 -1.42 -4.91
C GLN A 38 -5.94 -0.03 -5.45
N LEU A 39 -6.49 1.04 -4.90
CA LEU A 39 -6.17 2.42 -5.31
C LEU A 39 -4.71 2.79 -5.00
N VAL A 40 -4.20 2.39 -3.83
CA VAL A 40 -2.79 2.60 -3.48
C VAL A 40 -1.86 1.90 -4.47
N LEU A 41 -2.19 0.66 -4.84
CA LEU A 41 -1.43 -0.09 -5.84
C LEU A 41 -1.51 0.54 -7.24
N ALA A 42 -2.71 0.91 -7.68
CA ALA A 42 -2.93 1.57 -8.96
C ALA A 42 -2.11 2.89 -9.06
N TYR A 43 -2.17 3.71 -8.00
CA TYR A 43 -1.39 4.94 -7.93
C TYR A 43 0.12 4.69 -7.93
N ALA A 44 0.59 3.67 -7.20
CA ALA A 44 2.01 3.30 -7.22
C ALA A 44 2.48 2.83 -8.60
N GLN A 45 1.61 2.19 -9.38
CA GLN A 45 1.88 1.79 -10.76
C GLN A 45 1.95 3.00 -11.71
N GLU A 46 1.04 3.96 -11.58
CA GLU A 46 1.05 5.22 -12.36
C GLU A 46 2.31 6.06 -12.08
N GLU A 47 2.82 6.03 -10.85
CA GLU A 47 3.97 6.80 -10.38
C GLU A 47 5.33 6.09 -10.55
N ASP A 48 5.37 4.93 -11.23
CA ASP A 48 6.58 4.09 -11.38
C ASP A 48 7.21 3.67 -10.03
N LYS A 49 6.39 3.56 -8.98
CA LYS A 49 6.76 3.14 -7.61
C LYS A 49 6.18 1.76 -7.26
N GLN A 50 5.79 1.00 -8.27
CA GLN A 50 5.10 -0.28 -8.12
C GLN A 50 5.91 -1.27 -7.28
N GLU A 51 7.20 -1.44 -7.59
CA GLU A 51 8.05 -2.41 -6.89
C GLU A 51 8.13 -2.14 -5.39
N ALA A 52 8.27 -0.87 -4.99
CA ALA A 52 8.29 -0.47 -3.59
C ALA A 52 6.96 -0.82 -2.89
N CYS A 53 5.82 -0.52 -3.52
CA CYS A 53 4.50 -0.85 -2.96
C CYS A 53 4.28 -2.36 -2.83
N LEU A 54 4.66 -3.14 -3.85
CA LEU A 54 4.60 -4.60 -3.81
C LEU A 54 5.46 -5.17 -2.68
N ASN A 55 6.67 -4.64 -2.50
CA ASN A 55 7.56 -5.05 -1.42
C ASN A 55 6.98 -4.75 -0.04
N SER A 56 6.33 -3.59 0.14
CA SER A 56 5.61 -3.27 1.39
C SER A 56 4.51 -4.30 1.68
N ILE A 57 3.70 -4.67 0.67
CA ILE A 57 2.65 -5.69 0.84
C ILE A 57 3.24 -7.05 1.19
N LYS A 58 4.31 -7.49 0.51
CA LYS A 58 5.02 -8.74 0.83
C LYS A 58 5.56 -8.72 2.26
N GLN A 59 6.12 -7.60 2.70
CA GLN A 59 6.58 -7.45 4.08
C GLN A 59 5.41 -7.59 5.05
N VAL A 60 4.27 -6.91 4.82
CA VAL A 60 3.08 -7.07 5.67
C VAL A 60 2.67 -8.55 5.79
N LEU A 61 2.60 -9.25 4.65
CA LEU A 61 2.23 -10.67 4.61
C LEU A 61 3.26 -11.62 5.23
N SER A 62 4.48 -11.13 5.47
CA SER A 62 5.57 -11.86 6.12
C SER A 62 5.68 -11.56 7.61
N VAL A 63 4.96 -10.56 8.13
CA VAL A 63 4.95 -10.23 9.56
C VAL A 63 4.38 -11.41 10.34
N VAL A 64 5.17 -11.90 11.30
CA VAL A 64 4.72 -12.93 12.24
C VAL A 64 3.62 -12.35 13.12
N LYS A 65 2.51 -13.09 13.24
CA LYS A 65 1.41 -12.76 14.15
C LYS A 65 1.98 -12.55 15.56
N ASP A 66 1.64 -11.42 16.18
CA ASP A 66 2.10 -11.01 17.52
C ASP A 66 3.57 -10.57 17.63
N SER A 67 4.22 -10.23 16.51
CA SER A 67 5.52 -9.56 16.53
C SER A 67 5.41 -8.13 17.11
N ASN A 68 6.22 -7.83 18.13
CA ASN A 68 6.38 -6.46 18.65
C ASN A 68 7.20 -5.55 17.71
N LEU A 69 7.80 -6.12 16.66
CA LEU A 69 8.57 -5.40 15.66
C LEU A 69 7.76 -5.33 14.37
N VAL A 70 7.31 -4.12 14.05
CA VAL A 70 6.61 -3.83 12.79
C VAL A 70 7.55 -3.05 11.87
N PRO A 71 7.85 -3.56 10.66
CA PRO A 71 8.67 -2.83 9.70
C PRO A 71 8.03 -1.49 9.30
N TRP A 72 8.87 -0.51 8.99
CA TRP A 72 8.41 0.84 8.65
C TRP A 72 7.55 0.88 7.38
N ASP A 73 7.85 -0.01 6.42
CA ASP A 73 7.06 -0.16 5.20
C ASP A 73 5.60 -0.58 5.48
N VAL A 74 5.36 -1.35 6.55
CA VAL A 74 4.01 -1.72 6.99
C VAL A 74 3.27 -0.51 7.55
N VAL A 75 3.96 0.31 8.34
CA VAL A 75 3.40 1.56 8.90
C VAL A 75 3.07 2.53 7.76
N HIS A 76 3.97 2.69 6.79
CA HIS A 76 3.75 3.52 5.62
C HIS A 76 2.56 3.05 4.78
N LEU A 77 2.44 1.74 4.51
CA LEU A 77 1.31 1.21 3.77
C LEU A 77 -0.01 1.43 4.52
N SER A 78 -0.03 1.20 5.84
CA SER A 78 -1.21 1.48 6.67
C SER A 78 -1.60 2.96 6.59
N ALA A 79 -0.62 3.87 6.65
CA ALA A 79 -0.87 5.31 6.53
C ALA A 79 -1.41 5.69 5.15
N GLN A 80 -0.90 5.09 4.07
CA GLN A 80 -1.40 5.29 2.71
C GLN A 80 -2.86 4.84 2.58
N ILE A 81 -3.21 3.65 3.09
CA ILE A 81 -4.59 3.15 3.08
C ILE A 81 -5.53 4.11 3.84
N GLN A 82 -5.13 4.56 5.03
CA GLN A 82 -5.90 5.54 5.80
C GLN A 82 -6.05 6.87 5.05
N ALA A 83 -4.97 7.37 4.43
CA ALA A 83 -4.98 8.61 3.67
C ALA A 83 -5.89 8.52 2.43
N THR A 84 -5.92 7.38 1.75
CA THR A 84 -6.83 7.12 0.63
C THR A 84 -8.28 7.13 1.09
N LEU A 85 -8.62 6.40 2.16
CA LEU A 85 -9.97 6.40 2.73
C LEU A 85 -10.40 7.78 3.22
N TYR A 86 -9.46 8.54 3.81
CA TYR A 86 -9.74 9.90 4.27
C TYR A 86 -9.97 10.85 3.09
N SER A 87 -9.18 10.77 2.04
CA SER A 87 -9.35 11.55 0.81
C SER A 87 -10.72 11.29 0.17
N LEU A 88 -11.16 10.04 0.11
CA LEU A 88 -12.50 9.68 -0.37
C LEU A 88 -13.61 10.25 0.52
N ARG A 89 -13.39 10.31 1.84
CA ARG A 89 -14.33 10.94 2.77
C ARG A 89 -14.41 12.46 2.57
N ILE A 90 -13.28 13.14 2.39
CA ILE A 90 -13.27 14.58 2.06
C ILE A 90 -14.03 14.83 0.77
N LEU A 91 -13.83 13.98 -0.25
CA LEU A 91 -14.59 14.07 -1.50
C LEU A 91 -16.09 13.90 -1.26
N ALA A 92 -16.50 12.94 -0.42
CA ALA A 92 -17.91 12.75 -0.05
C ALA A 92 -18.50 14.02 0.59
N GLN A 93 -17.78 14.63 1.53
CA GLN A 93 -18.19 15.87 2.21
C GLN A 93 -18.28 17.06 1.25
N VAL A 94 -17.35 17.19 0.31
CA VAL A 94 -17.41 18.22 -0.75
C VAL A 94 -18.64 18.02 -1.61
N LEU A 95 -18.94 16.78 -2.01
CA LEU A 95 -20.15 16.47 -2.77
C LEU A 95 -21.42 16.76 -1.97
N ASP A 96 -21.48 16.37 -0.69
CA ASP A 96 -22.59 16.71 0.21
C ASP A 96 -22.82 18.22 0.27
N LEU A 97 -21.77 18.99 0.49
CA LEU A 97 -21.85 20.45 0.54
C LEU A 97 -22.38 21.03 -0.77
N MET A 98 -21.90 20.55 -1.93
CA MET A 98 -22.40 20.99 -3.24
C MET A 98 -23.90 20.77 -3.41
N TYR A 99 -24.43 19.69 -2.84
CA TYR A 99 -25.87 19.40 -2.83
C TYR A 99 -26.64 20.34 -1.89
N GLU A 100 -26.14 20.55 -0.67
CA GLU A 100 -26.78 21.41 0.34
C GLU A 100 -26.87 22.87 -0.11
N ILE A 101 -25.81 23.40 -0.72
CA ILE A 101 -25.80 24.79 -1.25
C ILE A 101 -26.57 24.93 -2.56
N LYS A 102 -27.16 23.84 -3.09
CA LYS A 102 -27.86 23.78 -4.38
C LYS A 102 -27.01 24.36 -5.51
N ALA A 103 -25.77 23.90 -5.61
CA ALA A 103 -24.82 24.42 -6.59
C ALA A 103 -25.42 24.44 -7.99
N GLU A 104 -25.33 25.59 -8.67
CA GLU A 104 -25.85 25.74 -10.02
C GLU A 104 -25.10 24.80 -10.98
N LYS A 105 -25.86 23.90 -11.62
CA LYS A 105 -25.34 22.88 -12.57
C LYS A 105 -24.41 21.86 -11.89
N PRO A 106 -24.96 20.93 -11.07
CA PRO A 106 -24.17 19.85 -10.50
C PRO A 106 -23.52 19.03 -11.62
N VAL A 107 -22.27 18.62 -11.39
CA VAL A 107 -21.53 17.79 -12.35
C VAL A 107 -22.28 16.47 -12.54
N GLN A 108 -22.42 16.00 -13.78
CA GLN A 108 -22.99 14.67 -14.04
C GLN A 108 -22.17 13.60 -13.30
N GLY A 109 -22.82 12.54 -12.81
CA GLY A 109 -22.15 11.52 -11.98
C GLY A 109 -22.00 11.89 -10.50
N SER A 110 -22.10 13.17 -10.12
CA SER A 110 -21.92 13.63 -8.72
C SER A 110 -22.87 12.97 -7.74
N LYS A 111 -24.14 12.78 -8.14
CA LYS A 111 -25.15 12.11 -7.32
C LYS A 111 -24.77 10.67 -7.01
N GLN A 112 -24.43 9.92 -8.04
CA GLN A 112 -24.13 8.50 -7.92
C GLN A 112 -22.82 8.27 -7.17
N LEU A 113 -21.82 9.12 -7.40
CA LEU A 113 -20.57 9.10 -6.65
C LEU A 113 -20.80 9.43 -5.18
N ARG A 114 -21.61 10.45 -4.88
CA ARG A 114 -22.01 10.78 -3.52
C ARG A 114 -22.72 9.61 -2.83
N GLU A 115 -23.72 9.02 -3.47
CA GLU A 115 -24.46 7.87 -2.94
C GLU A 115 -23.53 6.68 -2.69
N LEU A 116 -22.57 6.43 -3.59
CA LEU A 116 -21.56 5.39 -3.40
C LEU A 116 -20.68 5.71 -2.18
N LEU A 117 -20.10 6.92 -2.11
CA LEU A 117 -19.19 7.33 -1.04
C LEU A 117 -19.89 7.44 0.32
N ALA A 118 -21.21 7.67 0.36
CA ALA A 118 -21.99 7.63 1.60
C ALA A 118 -21.95 6.26 2.29
N THR A 119 -21.57 5.20 1.58
CA THR A 119 -21.36 3.86 2.15
C THR A 119 -19.98 3.65 2.77
N LEU A 120 -19.12 4.68 2.82
CA LEU A 120 -17.81 4.61 3.47
C LEU A 120 -17.97 4.34 4.97
N PRO A 121 -17.05 3.56 5.57
CA PRO A 121 -17.08 3.33 7.01
C PRO A 121 -16.76 4.63 7.78
N PRO A 122 -17.18 4.75 9.06
CA PRO A 122 -16.73 5.81 9.94
C PRO A 122 -15.21 5.75 10.17
N LEU A 123 -14.60 6.87 10.57
CA LEU A 123 -13.14 6.93 10.83
C LEU A 123 -12.67 5.92 11.87
N THR A 124 -13.52 5.58 12.84
CA THR A 124 -13.23 4.59 13.89
C THR A 124 -13.01 3.18 13.36
N GLU A 125 -13.47 2.89 12.15
CA GLU A 125 -13.31 1.61 11.47
C GLU A 125 -12.15 1.62 10.45
N TYR A 126 -11.37 2.71 10.38
CA TYR A 126 -10.20 2.74 9.52
C TYR A 126 -9.12 1.82 10.10
N PRO A 127 -8.39 1.07 9.26
CA PRO A 127 -7.50 0.04 9.75
C PRO A 127 -6.31 0.68 10.48
N SER A 128 -6.03 0.24 11.70
CA SER A 128 -4.75 0.53 12.36
C SER A 128 -3.60 -0.21 11.64
N VAL A 129 -2.36 -0.02 12.09
CA VAL A 129 -1.22 -0.78 11.56
C VAL A 129 -1.46 -2.29 11.72
N ASN A 130 -1.90 -2.72 12.91
CA ASN A 130 -2.29 -4.11 13.15
C ASN A 130 -3.52 -4.53 12.33
N GLY A 131 -4.49 -3.62 12.19
CA GLY A 131 -5.66 -3.83 11.34
C GLY A 131 -5.30 -4.05 9.87
N THR A 132 -4.26 -3.39 9.37
CA THR A 132 -3.75 -3.54 8.00
C THR A 132 -3.10 -4.90 7.79
N ILE A 133 -2.37 -5.42 8.78
CA ILE A 133 -1.83 -6.78 8.76
C ILE A 133 -2.97 -7.80 8.65
N VAL A 134 -3.98 -7.67 9.51
CA VAL A 134 -5.16 -8.56 9.51
C VAL A 134 -5.95 -8.45 8.20
N LEU A 135 -6.12 -7.24 7.68
CA LEU A 135 -6.77 -6.97 6.40
C LEU A 135 -6.06 -7.70 5.26
N LEU A 136 -4.76 -7.50 5.08
CA LEU A 136 -4.02 -8.11 3.98
C LEU A 136 -3.95 -9.64 4.10
N ALA A 137 -3.85 -10.18 5.32
CA ALA A 137 -3.95 -11.61 5.56
C ALA A 137 -5.33 -12.17 5.15
N SER A 138 -6.41 -11.48 5.51
CA SER A 138 -7.79 -11.85 5.11
C SER A 138 -8.00 -11.74 3.60
N MET A 139 -7.47 -10.68 2.98
CA MET A 139 -7.54 -10.48 1.53
C MET A 139 -6.78 -11.58 0.78
N LYS A 140 -5.64 -12.03 1.30
CA LYS A 140 -4.90 -13.18 0.77
C LYS A 140 -5.72 -14.47 0.89
N ALA A 141 -6.31 -14.73 2.06
CA ALA A 141 -7.09 -15.94 2.32
C ALA A 141 -8.34 -16.05 1.41
N ASN A 142 -8.93 -14.91 1.04
CA ASN A 142 -10.16 -14.85 0.26
C ASN A 142 -9.94 -14.54 -1.23
N ASN A 143 -8.71 -14.67 -1.74
CA ASN A 143 -8.33 -14.36 -3.13
C ASN A 143 -8.62 -12.92 -3.59
N ALA A 144 -8.80 -11.97 -2.67
CA ALA A 144 -8.99 -10.56 -3.01
C ALA A 144 -7.74 -9.94 -3.63
N LEU A 145 -6.55 -10.33 -3.15
CA LEU A 145 -5.28 -9.86 -3.71
C LEU A 145 -5.09 -10.33 -5.16
N ALA A 146 -5.49 -11.56 -5.49
CA ALA A 146 -5.43 -12.09 -6.86
C ALA A 146 -6.38 -11.35 -7.81
N LYS A 147 -7.56 -10.94 -7.34
CA LYS A 147 -8.48 -10.09 -8.10
C LYS A 147 -7.87 -8.71 -8.38
N ILE A 148 -7.19 -8.12 -7.40
CA ILE A 148 -6.52 -6.83 -7.55
C ILE A 148 -5.37 -6.93 -8.56
N THR A 149 -4.55 -7.98 -8.51
CA THR A 149 -3.48 -8.16 -9.51
C THR A 149 -4.03 -8.35 -10.91
N ALA A 150 -5.13 -9.10 -11.05
CA ALA A 150 -5.79 -9.28 -12.35
C ALA A 150 -6.31 -7.95 -12.93
N GLU A 151 -6.97 -7.12 -12.12
CA GLU A 151 -7.47 -5.81 -12.57
C GLU A 151 -6.32 -4.84 -12.94
N LEU A 152 -5.19 -4.94 -12.25
CA LEU A 152 -4.00 -4.08 -12.49
C LEU A 152 -3.02 -4.66 -13.52
N ASN A 153 -3.34 -5.81 -14.13
CA ASN A 153 -2.46 -6.53 -15.07
C ASN A 153 -1.09 -6.89 -14.45
N LEU A 154 -1.07 -7.23 -13.17
CA LEU A 154 0.11 -7.67 -12.44
C LEU A 154 0.17 -9.20 -12.36
N PRO A 155 1.37 -9.81 -12.34
CA PRO A 155 1.52 -11.23 -12.04
C PRO A 155 0.89 -11.57 -10.68
N GLU A 156 0.21 -12.70 -10.55
CA GLU A 156 -0.45 -13.10 -9.29
C GLU A 156 0.57 -13.26 -8.15
N GLU A 157 1.80 -13.69 -8.49
CA GLU A 157 2.91 -13.84 -7.55
C GLU A 157 3.49 -12.50 -7.09
N ALA A 158 3.13 -11.38 -7.73
CA ALA A 158 3.69 -10.06 -7.45
C ALA A 158 3.41 -9.57 -6.03
N LEU A 159 2.29 -10.00 -5.43
CA LEU A 159 1.91 -9.62 -4.06
C LEU A 159 2.28 -10.68 -3.00
N LEU A 160 2.71 -11.87 -3.43
CA LEU A 160 3.01 -12.94 -2.51
C LEU A 160 4.48 -12.86 -2.07
N PRO A 161 4.79 -13.10 -0.78
CA PRO A 161 6.16 -13.33 -0.37
C PRO A 161 6.74 -14.47 -1.20
N SER A 162 7.94 -14.29 -1.74
CA SER A 162 8.65 -15.38 -2.38
C SER A 162 8.75 -16.53 -1.37
N LYS A 163 8.42 -17.75 -1.80
CA LYS A 163 8.78 -18.96 -1.05
C LYS A 163 10.29 -19.13 -1.16
N GLU A 164 11.06 -18.27 -0.50
CA GLU A 164 12.48 -18.52 -0.34
C GLU A 164 12.61 -19.79 0.49
N SER A 165 13.09 -20.82 -0.20
CA SER A 165 13.63 -22.04 0.37
C SER A 165 14.41 -21.72 1.64
N LYS A 166 13.92 -22.23 2.78
CA LYS A 166 14.75 -22.45 3.96
C LYS A 166 15.92 -23.34 3.57
N GLY A 167 17.02 -22.76 3.10
CA GLY A 167 18.18 -23.55 2.70
C GLY A 167 19.12 -22.87 1.74
N GLN A 168 19.81 -21.81 2.17
CA GLN A 168 21.18 -21.56 1.69
C GLN A 168 22.00 -20.85 2.78
N LYS A 169 22.22 -21.58 3.89
CA LYS A 169 23.40 -21.35 4.72
C LYS A 169 24.64 -21.86 3.96
N LYS A 170 25.64 -20.97 3.86
CA LYS A 170 27.07 -21.22 3.62
C LYS A 170 27.51 -21.82 2.28
N LYS A 171 28.27 -21.03 1.52
CA LYS A 171 29.62 -21.41 1.03
C LYS A 171 30.43 -20.16 0.67
N ARG A 172 31.03 -19.52 1.69
CA ARG A 172 32.15 -18.60 1.51
C ARG A 172 33.37 -19.47 1.17
N LYS A 173 33.79 -19.46 -0.10
CA LYS A 173 35.03 -20.12 -0.56
C LYS A 173 36.21 -19.54 0.23
N LYS A 174 36.90 -20.40 0.97
CA LYS A 174 38.18 -20.14 1.63
C LYS A 174 39.18 -21.07 0.96
N THR A 175 40.16 -20.52 0.23
CA THR A 175 41.33 -21.27 -0.22
C THR A 175 42.55 -20.59 0.42
N ILE A 176 43.34 -21.42 1.10
CA ILE A 176 44.56 -21.16 1.88
C ILE A 176 45.73 -21.27 0.88
N GLU A 177 46.79 -20.46 0.93
CA GLU A 177 48.12 -20.69 1.55
C GLU A 177 48.98 -19.46 1.14
N THR A 178 49.87 -18.86 1.94
CA THR A 178 51.12 -19.39 2.51
C THR A 178 51.62 -18.54 3.72
N GLU A 179 52.42 -19.14 4.60
CA GLU A 179 52.96 -18.67 5.91
C GLU A 179 54.05 -17.56 5.86
N PRO A 180 54.79 -17.24 6.96
CA PRO A 180 54.39 -16.67 8.25
C PRO A 180 55.16 -15.37 8.59
N GLY A 181 54.61 -14.55 9.50
CA GLY A 181 55.39 -13.56 10.23
C GLY A 181 54.94 -12.11 10.06
N THR A 182 54.99 -11.39 11.19
CA THR A 182 54.75 -9.96 11.40
C THR A 182 53.32 -9.56 11.80
N ARG A 183 53.22 -8.86 12.93
CA ARG A 183 52.03 -8.45 13.69
C ARG A 183 50.99 -7.71 12.82
N PRO A 184 49.67 -7.87 13.08
CA PRO A 184 48.67 -7.15 12.31
C PRO A 184 48.68 -5.65 12.67
N GLN A 185 49.10 -4.80 11.74
CA GLN A 185 48.79 -3.38 11.79
C GLN A 185 47.27 -3.20 11.70
N LYS A 186 46.71 -2.36 12.58
CA LYS A 186 45.29 -1.99 12.63
C LYS A 186 44.85 -1.55 11.23
N LYS A 187 43.91 -2.28 10.64
CA LYS A 187 43.19 -1.85 9.43
C LYS A 187 42.41 -0.59 9.79
N MET A 188 42.65 0.49 9.06
CA MET A 188 41.79 1.68 9.10
C MET A 188 40.36 1.21 8.85
N SER A 189 39.47 1.52 9.79
CA SER A 189 38.05 1.24 9.63
C SER A 189 37.51 2.11 8.49
N SER A 190 36.50 1.63 7.77
CA SER A 190 35.77 2.46 6.81
C SER A 190 34.76 3.40 7.50
N ASN A 191 34.97 3.67 8.79
CA ASN A 191 34.09 4.51 9.58
C ASN A 191 34.55 5.97 9.47
N PRO A 192 33.77 6.87 8.85
CA PRO A 192 34.14 8.28 8.73
C PRO A 192 34.20 9.02 10.06
N PHE A 193 33.71 8.44 11.16
CA PHE A 193 33.72 9.04 12.50
C PHE A 193 34.93 8.63 13.37
N ASP A 194 35.78 7.71 12.91
CA ASP A 194 36.96 7.28 13.68
C ASP A 194 38.03 8.39 13.83
N ILE A 195 37.93 9.47 13.04
CA ILE A 195 38.81 10.64 13.11
C ILE A 195 38.52 11.50 14.36
N LEU A 196 37.36 11.33 14.98
CA LEU A 196 36.92 12.15 16.13
C LEU A 196 37.36 11.60 17.49
N GLY A 197 38.04 10.45 17.52
CA GLY A 197 38.43 9.76 18.75
C GLY A 197 39.89 9.92 19.15
N VAL A 198 40.63 10.89 18.58
CA VAL A 198 42.04 11.13 18.91
C VAL A 198 42.18 12.48 19.62
N GLU A 199 41.85 12.48 20.92
CA GLU A 199 42.39 13.41 21.92
C GLU A 199 43.07 12.59 23.02
#